data_AF-A0A9P8NZ49-F1
#
_entry.id   AF-A0A9P8NZ49-F1
#
_cell.length_a   1.000
_cell.length_b   1.000
_cell.length_c   1.000
_cell.angle_alpha   90.00
_cell.angle_beta   90.00
_cell.angle_gamma   90.00
#
_symmetry.space_group_name_H-M   'P 1'
#
loop_
_entity.id
_entity.type
_entity.pdbx_description
1 polymer ?
#
loop_
_entity_poly.entity_id
_entity_poly.type
_entity_poly.pdbx_seq_one_letter_code
_entity_poly.pdbx_strand_id
1 'polypeptide(L)' 'KIMAQAIYKDTKQNGNGLTKEDLIHAYMSVIEDEMDSEESFWMEKKIASKVLTKLKKDQTFLAIRGDIDEDDY' A
#
# COMPACT_ATOMS: atom_id res chain seq x y z
N LYS A 1 9.97 -1.73 -5.13
CA LYS A 1 10.04 -0.25 -4.96
C LYS A 1 8.70 0.46 -5.24
N ILE A 2 7.67 -0.25 -5.74
CA ILE A 2 6.36 0.31 -6.13
C ILE A 2 5.64 1.01 -4.96
N MET A 3 5.56 0.37 -3.78
CA MET A 3 4.90 0.98 -2.61
C MET A 3 5.55 2.30 -2.16
N ALA A 4 6.89 2.39 -2.22
CA ALA A 4 7.61 3.63 -1.89
C ALA A 4 7.33 4.74 -2.93
N GLN A 5 7.20 4.37 -4.21
CA GLN A 5 6.83 5.31 -5.28
C GLN A 5 5.40 5.81 -5.11
N ALA A 6 4.47 4.94 -4.69
CA ALA A 6 3.09 5.34 -4.39
C ALA A 6 3.05 6.39 -3.26
N ILE A 7 3.76 6.15 -2.15
CA ILE A 7 3.89 7.11 -1.04
C ILE A 7 4.48 8.44 -1.51
N TYR A 8 5.54 8.40 -2.31
CA TYR A 8 6.17 9.62 -2.84
C TYR A 8 5.24 10.41 -3.75
N LYS A 9 4.46 9.72 -4.60
CA LYS A 9 3.48 10.35 -5.48
C LYS A 9 2.37 11.03 -4.67
N ASP A 10 1.82 10.35 -3.66
CA ASP A 10 0.80 10.92 -2.78
C ASP A 10 1.31 12.14 -2.01
N THR A 11 2.53 12.07 -1.46
CA THR A 11 3.17 13.19 -0.75
C THR A 11 3.30 14.42 -1.63
N LYS A 12 3.49 14.24 -2.95
CA LYS A 12 3.57 15.35 -3.91
C LYS A 12 2.22 15.89 -4.36
N GLN A 13 1.15 15.11 -4.27
CA GLN A 13 -0.16 15.49 -4.79
C GLN A 13 -1.07 16.04 -3.70
N ASN A 14 -1.26 15.27 -2.62
CA ASN A 14 -2.27 15.56 -1.61
C ASN A 14 -1.66 15.65 -0.19
N GLY A 15 -0.66 14.80 0.11
CA GLY A 15 0.00 14.80 1.41
C GLY A 15 -0.82 14.21 2.56
N ASN A 16 -1.97 13.59 2.28
CA ASN A 16 -2.86 13.01 3.29
C ASN A 16 -2.37 11.64 3.80
N GLY A 17 -1.41 11.02 3.12
CA GLY A 17 -0.95 9.68 3.42
C GLY A 17 -1.84 8.63 2.76
N LEU A 18 -1.31 7.41 2.70
CA LEU A 18 -1.97 6.27 2.06
C LEU A 18 -2.34 5.24 3.12
N THR A 19 -3.53 4.65 2.98
CA THR A 19 -3.92 3.52 3.80
C THR A 19 -3.13 2.27 3.42
N LYS A 20 -3.20 1.25 4.27
CA LYS A 20 -2.58 -0.04 3.96
C LYS A 20 -3.21 -0.64 2.70
N GLU A 21 -4.52 -0.50 2.55
CA GLU A 21 -5.31 -0.97 1.44
C GLU A 21 -4.89 -0.28 0.14
N ASP A 22 -4.68 1.04 0.16
CA ASP A 22 -4.19 1.80 -1.00
C ASP A 22 -2.80 1.32 -1.46
N LEU A 23 -1.90 1.06 -0.52
CA LEU A 23 -0.56 0.55 -0.83
C LEU A 23 -0.57 -0.86 -1.41
N ILE A 24 -1.48 -1.71 -0.91
CA ILE A 24 -1.69 -3.04 -1.47
C ILE A 24 -2.27 -2.90 -2.87
N HIS A 25 -3.29 -2.07 -3.07
CA HIS A 25 -3.92 -1.88 -4.36
C HIS A 25 -2.94 -1.34 -5.41
N ALA A 26 -2.15 -0.33 -5.04
CA ALA A 26 -1.11 0.23 -5.91
C ALA A 26 -0.03 -0.81 -6.29
N TYR A 27 0.28 -1.75 -5.39
CA TYR A 27 1.17 -2.86 -5.71
C TYR A 27 0.51 -3.87 -6.65
N MET A 28 -0.69 -4.31 -6.31
CA MET A 28 -1.44 -5.32 -7.08
C MET A 28 -1.70 -4.83 -8.51
N SER A 29 -2.07 -3.56 -8.70
CA SER A 29 -2.33 -2.98 -10.03
C SER A 29 -1.12 -3.01 -10.98
N VAL A 30 0.12 -3.08 -10.46
CA VAL A 30 1.31 -3.17 -11.31
C VAL A 30 1.60 -4.59 -11.77
N ILE A 31 1.21 -5.58 -10.96
CA ILE A 31 1.55 -6.99 -11.17
C ILE A 31 0.35 -7.82 -11.61
N GLU A 32 -0.84 -7.22 -11.69
CA GLU A 32 -2.08 -7.89 -12.11
C GLU A 32 -1.93 -8.48 -13.51
N ASP A 33 -1.25 -7.77 -14.42
CA ASP A 33 -0.94 -8.25 -15.77
C ASP A 33 0.05 -9.43 -15.79
N GLU A 34 0.77 -9.66 -14.69
CA GLU A 34 1.72 -10.78 -14.53
C GLU A 34 1.07 -11.99 -13.82
N MET A 35 -0.22 -11.90 -13.46
CA MET A 35 -0.93 -12.95 -12.74
C MET A 35 -1.80 -13.79 -13.68
N ASP A 36 -1.48 -15.08 -13.78
CA ASP A 36 -2.21 -16.02 -14.63
C ASP A 36 -3.40 -16.71 -13.92
N SER A 37 -3.60 -16.47 -12.62
CA SER A 37 -4.66 -17.12 -11.86
C SER A 37 -5.14 -16.33 -10.63
N GLU A 38 -6.38 -16.60 -10.24
CA GLU A 38 -6.97 -16.07 -9.01
C GLU A 38 -6.21 -16.53 -7.76
N GLU A 39 -5.68 -17.76 -7.75
CA GLU A 39 -4.87 -18.26 -6.64
C GLU A 39 -3.59 -17.43 -6.47
N SER A 40 -2.90 -17.11 -7.58
CA SER A 40 -1.74 -16.23 -7.60
C SER A 40 -2.07 -14.85 -7.04
N PHE A 41 -3.23 -14.29 -7.39
CA PHE A 41 -3.71 -13.02 -6.86
C PHE A 41 -3.86 -13.03 -5.34
N TRP A 42 -4.55 -14.04 -4.78
CA TRP A 42 -4.76 -14.14 -3.33
C TRP A 42 -3.45 -14.39 -2.57
N MET A 43 -2.57 -15.20 -3.13
CA MET A 43 -1.24 -15.45 -2.57
C MET A 43 -0.41 -14.16 -2.51
N GLU A 44 -0.39 -13.41 -3.60
CA GLU A 44 0.42 -12.20 -3.70
C GLU A 44 -0.12 -11.07 -2.84
N LYS A 45 -1.45 -10.91 -2.75
CA LYS A 45 -2.10 -9.98 -1.81
C LYS A 45 -1.71 -10.27 -0.35
N LYS A 46 -1.60 -11.56 0.01
CA LYS A 46 -1.16 -11.99 1.35
C LYS A 46 0.32 -11.68 1.58
N ILE A 47 1.16 -11.85 0.55
CA ILE A 47 2.58 -11.48 0.60
C ILE A 47 2.73 -9.96 0.79
N ALA A 48 2.03 -9.15 -0.01
CA ALA A 48 2.04 -7.69 0.08
C ALA A 48 1.68 -7.20 1.50
N SER A 49 0.65 -7.80 2.11
CA SER A 49 0.25 -7.49 3.50
C SER A 49 1.35 -7.80 4.52
N LYS A 50 2.06 -8.93 4.36
CA LYS A 50 3.17 -9.30 5.24
C LYS A 50 4.37 -8.37 5.06
N VAL A 51 4.68 -8.01 3.82
CA VAL A 51 5.75 -7.08 3.48
C VAL A 51 5.47 -5.71 4.11
N LEU A 52 4.27 -5.16 3.98
CA LEU A 52 3.89 -3.91 4.64
C LEU A 52 4.05 -3.97 6.16
N THR A 53 3.66 -5.08 6.78
CA THR A 53 3.83 -5.29 8.22
C THR A 53 5.32 -5.32 8.61
N LYS A 54 6.18 -5.91 7.78
CA LYS A 54 7.62 -5.93 8.00
C LYS A 54 8.24 -4.53 7.81
N LEU A 55 7.89 -3.82 6.75
CA LEU A 55 8.37 -2.45 6.48
C LEU A 55 7.99 -1.47 7.59
N LYS A 56 6.81 -1.66 8.20
CA LYS A 56 6.41 -0.93 9.41
C LYS A 56 7.32 -1.23 10.60
N LYS A 57 7.66 -2.51 10.83
CA LYS A 57 8.58 -2.91 11.91
C LYS A 57 9.99 -2.37 11.68
N ASP A 58 10.41 -2.33 10.42
CA ASP A 58 11.72 -1.82 10.01
C ASP A 58 11.76 -0.27 9.94
N GLN A 59 10.70 0.41 10.42
CA GLN A 59 10.54 1.87 10.42
C GLN A 59 10.83 2.54 9.05
N THR A 60 10.59 1.83 7.95
CA THR A 60 10.88 2.32 6.61
C THR A 60 9.96 3.48 6.22
N PHE A 61 8.76 3.55 6.81
CA PHE A 61 7.81 4.65 6.66
C PHE A 61 7.19 4.98 8.02
N LEU A 62 6.75 6.23 8.19
CA LEU A 62 6.05 6.67 9.39
C LEU A 62 4.60 6.17 9.34
N ALA A 63 4.22 5.29 10.27
CA ALA A 63 2.84 4.87 10.40
C ALA A 63 2.07 5.91 11.24
N ILE A 64 1.19 6.66 10.59
CA ILE A 64 0.23 7.52 11.28
C ILE A 64 -0.90 6.60 11.79
N ARG A 65 -1.19 6.67 13.09
CA ARG A 65 -2.35 6.01 13.71
C ARG A 65 -3.30 7.11 14.14
N GLY A 66 -4.37 7.28 13.38
CA GLY A 66 -5.50 8.15 13.67
C GLY A 66 -6.65 7.68 12.80
N ASP A 67 -7.87 7.75 13.33
CA ASP A 67 -9.05 7.73 12.47
C ASP A 67 -8.88 8.92 11.53
N ILE A 68 -8.82 8.67 10.22
CA ILE A 68 -9.01 9.75 9.26
C ILE A 68 -10.49 10.08 9.45
N ASP A 69 -10.78 11.12 10.25
CA ASP A 69 -12.14 11.62 10.37
C ASP A 69 -12.61 11.91 8.94
N GLU A 70 -13.59 11.13 8.47
CA GLU A 70 -14.19 11.25 7.13
C GLU A 70 -14.93 12.60 6.92
N ASP A 71 -14.84 13.51 7.89
CA ASP A 71 -15.63 14.75 7.99
C ASP A 71 -14.95 16.00 7.39
N ASP A 72 -13.76 15.89 6.80
CA ASP A 72 -13.08 17.01 6.10
C ASP A 72 -13.33 17.02 4.56
N TYR A 73 -14.58 16.77 4.14
CA TYR A 73 -15.05 16.96 2.75
C TYR A 73 -16.07 18.09 2.60
#